data_AF-A0A523QIF6-F1
#
_entry.id   AF-A0A523QIF6-F1
#
_cell.length_a   1.000
_cell.length_b   1.000
_cell.length_c   1.000
_cell.angle_alpha   90.00
_cell.angle_beta   90.00
_cell.angle_gamma   90.00
#
_symmetry.space_group_name_H-M   'P 1'
#
loop_
_entity.id
_entity.type
_entity.pdbx_description
1 polymer ?
#
loop_
_entity_poly.entity_id
_entity_poly.type
_entity_poly.pdbx_seq_one_letter_code
_entity_poly.pdbx_strand_id
1 'polypeptide(L)'
;MISLLSEPAMKRVALVLMLKFIRDFSFGERKQAQFFLLFFFIVFLPQESVSLSQKPSPLIAKVSVRIDGQLDGEDMGELIPVKEGEEFSLKKITNSIKQIYRTGLFSDVQVLKEGEQEIQLTFLLTRRFFIRKIIFRGRQKVSRKNLKESLFSLSEGSFFSDEKVSKAVGELKEALTKKGYFQPEIETFAERDSRSPTVKVIFEIRSAKRYIIKKITFSGEKILPEAELKKKMKIREGDVYVPSVLDEDLTRLKEFYGSKGYQRTEIDVEEVRFDERKQSAYLSLRIIPHEKIEIVVEGAQVPLRLLEPIWEPRIFEEWGLAEGEAKIIAYLRKKGRLFCSVASSIEKVDNEMRVIYKVSPGKKFKIKDVSFEGLGYFTPEELTEELASEANAPFSSWIDGEKLFGLYAEIVFLYKTRGFPDARVNLNFFPQGKTVRAHFFIEEGAQEKIEKISFEGTNLFSKETLLKQISSFEGGFFYQPNLQKDMERLGNFYLNRGVRGTEIRARIERKAENLFSVFFSIKEGKKVKIDRIVIIGNIDTKRRTIIRELRVKVGEYALYERIRESKRRLEKLGIFTEVKI
;
A
#
# COMPACT_ATOMS: atom_id res chain seq x y z
N MET A 1 30.13 46.11 59.79
CA MET A 1 31.34 46.66 60.42
C MET A 1 32.11 47.42 59.36
N ILE A 2 31.96 48.76 59.39
CA ILE A 2 32.87 49.77 58.82
C ILE A 2 32.99 49.71 57.28
N SER A 3 32.24 50.47 56.45
CA SER A 3 31.97 51.91 56.53
C SER A 3 33.19 52.72 56.95
N LEU A 4 34.20 52.78 56.09
CA LEU A 4 35.15 53.89 55.94
C LEU A 4 36.22 53.43 54.97
N LEU A 5 36.23 53.99 53.76
CA LEU A 5 37.38 54.19 52.85
C LEU A 5 36.81 54.75 51.54
N SER A 6 36.18 55.93 51.66
CA SER A 6 35.61 56.71 50.57
C SER A 6 36.62 57.74 50.07
N GLU A 7 37.77 57.29 49.58
CA GLU A 7 38.67 58.17 48.84
C GLU A 7 39.11 57.55 47.50
N PRO A 8 38.89 58.26 46.37
CA PRO A 8 39.32 57.83 45.04
C PRO A 8 40.83 57.57 44.91
N ALA A 9 41.65 58.16 45.81
CA ALA A 9 43.10 58.06 45.77
C ALA A 9 43.61 56.64 46.10
N MET A 10 43.00 55.94 47.07
CA MET A 10 43.40 54.57 47.45
C MET A 10 42.98 53.51 46.41
N LYS A 11 41.90 53.74 45.65
CA LYS A 11 41.52 52.88 44.52
C LYS A 11 42.55 52.93 43.39
N ARG A 12 43.21 54.08 43.18
CA ARG A 12 44.31 54.21 42.19
C ARG A 12 45.56 53.46 42.64
N VAL A 13 45.88 53.43 43.94
CA VAL A 13 47.03 52.67 44.47
C VAL A 13 46.80 51.15 44.35
N ALA A 14 45.59 50.67 44.66
CA ALA A 14 45.23 49.27 44.48
C ALA A 14 45.22 48.82 43.00
N LEU A 15 44.78 49.71 42.09
CA LEU A 15 44.80 49.45 40.65
C LEU A 15 46.22 49.45 40.08
N VAL A 16 47.11 50.33 40.57
CA VAL A 16 48.52 50.41 40.14
C VAL A 16 49.33 49.21 40.65
N LEU A 17 49.07 48.74 41.87
CA LEU A 17 49.71 47.53 42.41
C LEU A 17 49.24 46.24 41.69
N MET A 18 47.95 46.15 41.32
CA MET A 18 47.45 45.03 40.51
C MET A 18 47.95 45.04 39.07
N LEU A 19 48.08 46.21 38.44
CA LEU A 19 48.64 46.34 37.09
C LEU A 19 50.13 45.99 37.03
N LYS A 20 50.88 46.22 38.13
CA LYS A 20 52.28 45.80 38.25
C LYS A 20 52.42 44.27 38.34
N PHE A 21 51.50 43.60 39.01
CA PHE A 21 51.49 42.13 39.18
C PHE A 21 51.23 41.37 37.87
N ILE A 22 50.55 42.00 36.91
CA ILE A 22 50.23 41.39 35.59
C ILE A 22 51.40 41.50 34.60
N ARG A 23 52.43 42.30 34.90
CA ARG A 23 53.53 42.56 33.97
C ARG A 23 54.58 41.43 33.91
N ASP A 24 54.65 40.57 34.93
CA ASP A 24 55.64 39.48 35.02
C ASP A 24 55.16 38.13 34.46
N PHE A 25 53.96 38.07 33.86
CA PHE A 25 53.42 36.86 33.25
C PHE A 25 53.67 36.76 31.74
N SER A 26 54.11 35.58 31.29
CA SER A 26 54.39 35.28 29.88
C SER A 26 53.12 35.28 29.01
N PHE A 27 53.29 35.51 27.70
CA PHE A 27 52.22 35.86 26.76
C PHE A 27 51.06 34.84 26.68
N GLY A 28 51.28 33.59 27.07
CA GLY A 28 50.25 32.53 27.10
C GLY A 28 49.26 32.60 28.26
N GLU A 29 49.62 33.21 29.40
CA GLU A 29 48.78 33.20 30.61
C GLU A 29 47.89 34.45 30.74
N ARG A 30 48.03 35.44 29.85
CA ARG A 30 47.23 36.68 29.85
C ARG A 30 45.77 36.50 29.46
N LYS A 31 45.42 35.46 28.70
CA LYS A 31 44.03 35.21 28.27
C LYS A 31 43.15 34.55 29.35
N GLN A 32 43.73 33.76 30.25
CA GLN A 32 42.96 33.18 31.37
C GLN A 32 42.73 34.19 32.51
N ALA A 33 43.67 35.10 32.75
CA ALA A 33 43.49 36.19 33.73
C ALA A 33 42.45 37.24 33.31
N GLN A 34 42.29 37.51 32.00
CA GLN A 34 41.22 38.40 31.50
C GLN A 34 39.81 37.82 31.69
N PHE A 35 39.67 36.50 31.73
CA PHE A 35 38.37 35.85 31.87
C PHE A 35 37.87 35.85 33.33
N PHE A 36 38.78 35.75 34.30
CA PHE A 36 38.42 35.79 35.73
C PHE A 36 37.97 37.17 36.21
N LEU A 37 38.46 38.25 35.58
CA LEU A 37 38.07 39.63 35.91
C LEU A 37 36.69 40.01 35.37
N LEU A 38 36.20 39.34 34.31
CA LEU A 38 34.86 39.57 33.77
C LEU A 38 33.78 38.83 34.57
N PHE A 39 34.13 37.72 35.24
CA PHE A 39 33.17 36.88 35.97
C PHE A 39 32.83 37.45 37.37
N PHE A 40 33.73 38.23 37.97
CA PHE A 40 33.53 38.78 39.31
C PHE A 40 32.64 40.04 39.36
N PHE A 41 32.32 40.65 38.21
CA PHE A 41 31.52 41.88 38.15
C PHE A 41 30.05 41.69 37.76
N ILE A 42 29.61 40.48 37.43
CA ILE A 42 28.20 40.21 37.04
C ILE A 42 27.35 39.73 38.23
N VAL A 43 27.94 39.39 39.38
CA VAL A 43 27.19 38.85 40.55
C VAL A 43 26.63 39.95 41.47
N PHE A 44 26.90 41.23 41.22
CA PHE A 44 26.32 42.34 42.01
C PHE A 44 25.84 43.47 41.10
N LEU A 45 24.73 43.25 40.41
CA LEU A 45 23.88 44.34 39.93
C LEU A 45 22.49 44.24 40.60
N PRO A 46 21.95 45.37 41.09
CA PRO A 46 20.62 45.42 41.69
C PRO A 46 19.56 45.08 40.63
N GLN A 47 18.54 44.32 41.03
CA GLN A 47 17.37 44.11 40.20
C GLN A 47 16.61 45.44 40.03
N GLU A 48 16.81 46.10 38.90
CA GLU A 48 15.82 47.03 38.37
C GLU A 48 14.78 46.24 37.57
N SER A 49 13.51 46.45 37.88
CA SER A 49 12.40 45.97 37.09
C SER A 49 12.44 46.61 35.70
N VAL A 50 13.01 45.89 34.72
CA VAL A 50 12.91 46.25 33.31
C VAL A 50 11.45 46.11 32.88
N SER A 51 10.77 47.24 32.78
CA SER A 51 9.57 47.37 31.96
C SER A 51 9.97 47.11 30.50
N LEU A 52 9.38 46.07 29.91
CA LEU A 52 9.50 45.80 28.47
C LEU A 52 8.86 46.97 27.70
N SER A 53 9.68 47.91 27.23
CA SER A 53 9.27 48.84 26.18
C SER A 53 9.00 48.05 24.91
N GLN A 54 7.72 47.91 24.53
CA GLN A 54 7.32 47.33 23.26
C GLN A 54 7.78 48.25 22.12
N LYS A 55 8.79 47.83 21.34
CA LYS A 55 9.04 48.40 20.01
C LYS A 55 7.77 48.16 19.17
N PRO A 56 7.24 49.18 18.46
CA PRO A 56 6.05 49.00 17.63
C PRO A 56 6.30 47.95 16.56
N SER A 57 5.35 47.02 16.41
CA SER A 57 5.38 45.97 15.39
C SER A 57 5.43 46.62 13.99
N PRO A 58 6.31 46.17 13.09
CA PRO A 58 6.38 46.75 11.75
C PRO A 58 5.09 46.47 10.97
N LEU A 59 4.62 47.46 10.22
CA LEU A 59 3.36 47.42 9.48
C LEU A 59 3.60 47.15 7.99
N ILE A 60 2.64 46.50 7.35
CA ILE A 60 2.68 46.22 5.92
C ILE A 60 2.18 47.46 5.18
N ALA A 61 3.10 48.19 4.55
CA ALA A 61 2.80 49.42 3.82
C ALA A 61 2.22 49.13 2.42
N LYS A 62 2.64 48.02 1.79
CA LYS A 62 2.19 47.67 0.43
C LYS A 62 2.23 46.17 0.17
N VAL A 63 1.23 45.65 -0.54
CA VAL A 63 1.21 44.27 -1.03
C VAL A 63 1.06 44.26 -2.54
N SER A 64 1.97 43.58 -3.25
CA SER A 64 1.89 43.41 -4.70
C SER A 64 2.03 41.95 -5.11
N VAL A 65 1.43 41.59 -6.24
CA VAL A 65 1.46 40.24 -6.81
C VAL A 65 1.99 40.33 -8.24
N ARG A 66 2.95 39.46 -8.56
CA ARG A 66 3.41 39.25 -9.93
C ARG A 66 3.22 37.80 -10.30
N ILE A 67 2.55 37.55 -11.42
CA ILE A 67 2.36 36.22 -11.96
C ILE A 67 3.17 36.08 -13.24
N ASP A 68 4.04 35.08 -13.29
CA ASP A 68 4.96 34.83 -14.41
C ASP A 68 5.77 36.11 -14.80
N GLY A 69 6.07 36.96 -13.82
CA GLY A 69 6.83 38.20 -13.98
C GLY A 69 6.02 39.44 -14.38
N GLN A 70 4.72 39.32 -14.65
CA GLN A 70 3.84 40.45 -14.96
C GLN A 70 3.11 40.95 -13.71
N LEU A 71 2.99 42.28 -13.55
CA LEU A 71 2.13 42.90 -12.53
C LEU A 71 0.68 42.60 -12.90
N ASP A 72 -0.06 41.98 -11.99
CA ASP A 72 -1.41 41.51 -12.30
C ASP A 72 -2.40 42.67 -12.45
N GLY A 73 -3.21 42.60 -13.50
CA GLY A 73 -4.34 43.49 -13.81
C GLY A 73 -5.70 42.80 -13.73
N GLU A 74 -5.74 41.56 -13.21
CA GLU A 74 -6.97 40.84 -12.88
C GLU A 74 -7.08 40.67 -11.36
N ASP A 75 -8.28 40.82 -10.83
CA ASP A 75 -8.62 40.94 -9.42
C ASP A 75 -8.41 39.60 -8.66
N MET A 76 -7.15 39.22 -8.45
CA MET A 76 -6.71 38.05 -7.66
C MET A 76 -6.42 38.44 -6.19
N GLY A 77 -6.83 39.64 -5.76
CA GLY A 77 -6.63 40.17 -4.40
C GLY A 77 -7.24 39.29 -3.29
N GLU A 78 -8.21 38.44 -3.64
CA GLU A 78 -8.84 37.49 -2.71
C GLU A 78 -7.96 36.28 -2.34
N LEU A 79 -6.91 35.97 -3.12
CA LEU A 79 -6.04 34.82 -2.87
C LEU A 79 -4.97 35.10 -1.80
N ILE A 80 -4.73 36.38 -1.46
CA ILE A 80 -3.72 36.81 -0.50
C ILE A 80 -4.41 37.43 0.72
N PRO A 81 -4.53 36.69 1.84
CA PRO A 81 -5.23 37.18 3.03
C PRO A 81 -4.47 38.26 3.80
N VAL A 82 -3.22 38.58 3.42
CA VAL A 82 -2.42 39.66 4.02
C VAL A 82 -2.77 40.98 3.34
N LYS A 83 -3.20 41.96 4.14
CA LYS A 83 -3.63 43.27 3.67
C LYS A 83 -2.67 44.38 4.08
N GLU A 84 -2.72 45.48 3.34
CA GLU A 84 -2.04 46.72 3.68
C GLU A 84 -2.59 47.27 5.01
N GLY A 85 -1.71 47.85 5.84
CA GLY A 85 -2.01 48.32 7.19
C GLY A 85 -1.98 47.26 8.28
N GLU A 86 -1.85 45.96 7.96
CA GLU A 86 -1.74 44.91 8.98
C GLU A 86 -0.32 44.81 9.58
N GLU A 87 -0.24 44.33 10.82
CA GLU A 87 1.04 43.94 11.42
C GLU A 87 1.72 42.84 10.62
N PHE A 88 3.00 43.05 10.33
CA PHE A 88 3.83 42.06 9.67
C PHE A 88 3.97 40.81 10.54
N SER A 89 3.57 39.68 9.98
CA SER A 89 3.69 38.39 10.64
C SER A 89 4.13 37.32 9.65
N LEU A 90 5.30 36.72 9.91
CA LEU A 90 5.78 35.56 9.16
C LEU A 90 4.75 34.41 9.14
N LYS A 91 3.95 34.27 10.21
CA LYS A 91 2.87 33.29 10.31
C LYS A 91 1.77 33.57 9.28
N LYS A 92 1.36 34.82 9.11
CA LYS A 92 0.35 35.23 8.11
C LYS A 92 0.85 35.08 6.67
N ILE A 93 2.11 35.46 6.41
CA ILE A 93 2.75 35.26 5.10
C ILE A 93 2.83 33.76 4.76
N THR A 94 3.27 32.94 5.72
CA THR A 94 3.34 31.48 5.54
C THR A 94 1.95 30.88 5.27
N ASN A 95 0.90 31.38 5.92
CA ASN A 95 -0.47 30.94 5.66
C ASN A 95 -0.97 31.36 4.26
N SER A 96 -0.60 32.57 3.81
CA SER A 96 -0.91 33.07 2.47
C SER A 96 -0.24 32.20 1.40
N ILE A 97 1.06 31.91 1.55
CA ILE A 97 1.79 30.98 0.67
C ILE A 97 1.10 29.61 0.64
N LYS A 98 0.72 29.05 1.80
CA LYS A 98 -0.02 27.78 1.88
C LYS A 98 -1.37 27.83 1.16
N GLN A 99 -2.11 28.93 1.27
CA GLN A 99 -3.40 29.11 0.60
C GLN A 99 -3.22 29.16 -0.92
N ILE A 100 -2.24 29.93 -1.41
CA ILE A 100 -1.91 30.01 -2.84
C ILE A 100 -1.53 28.62 -3.38
N TYR A 101 -0.70 27.84 -2.67
CA TYR A 101 -0.41 26.46 -3.08
C TYR A 101 -1.64 25.53 -3.02
N ARG A 102 -2.58 25.74 -2.08
CA ARG A 102 -3.82 24.95 -1.96
C ARG A 102 -4.76 25.15 -3.15
N THR A 103 -4.68 26.27 -3.86
CA THR A 103 -5.43 26.47 -5.11
C THR A 103 -5.01 25.47 -6.19
N GLY A 104 -3.78 24.95 -6.13
CA GLY A 104 -3.20 24.07 -7.15
C GLY A 104 -2.83 24.77 -8.45
N LEU A 105 -3.10 26.07 -8.59
CA LEU A 105 -2.88 26.86 -9.82
C LEU A 105 -1.43 27.29 -10.02
N PHE A 106 -0.61 27.25 -8.97
CA PHE A 106 0.78 27.73 -9.00
C PHE A 106 1.77 26.62 -8.68
N SER A 107 2.88 26.60 -9.41
CA SER A 107 3.97 25.65 -9.26
C SER A 107 5.08 26.17 -8.33
N ASP A 108 5.20 27.49 -8.21
CA ASP A 108 6.12 28.17 -7.31
C ASP A 108 5.51 29.47 -6.76
N VAL A 109 5.85 29.81 -5.52
CA VAL A 109 5.37 31.00 -4.79
C VAL A 109 6.54 31.53 -3.96
N GLN A 110 7.04 32.72 -4.30
CA GLN A 110 8.08 33.41 -3.56
C GLN A 110 7.53 34.71 -3.00
N VAL A 111 8.06 35.16 -1.87
CA VAL A 111 7.67 36.43 -1.27
C VAL A 111 8.92 37.24 -1.01
N LEU A 112 9.04 38.38 -1.68
CA LEU A 112 10.07 39.36 -1.43
C LEU A 112 9.59 40.35 -0.36
N LYS A 113 10.47 40.68 0.57
CA LYS A 113 10.23 41.65 1.65
C LYS A 113 11.24 42.78 1.51
N GLU A 114 10.75 44.01 1.44
CA GLU A 114 11.57 45.22 1.44
C GLU A 114 11.13 46.15 2.58
N GLY A 115 12.06 46.89 3.17
CA GLY A 115 11.82 47.78 4.33
C GLY A 115 11.84 47.09 5.70
N GLU A 116 12.02 47.90 6.76
CA GLU A 116 12.09 47.42 8.16
C GLU A 116 10.87 47.80 9.01
N GLN A 117 10.46 49.08 9.00
CA GLN A 117 9.27 49.55 9.74
C GLN A 117 8.01 49.60 8.86
N GLU A 118 8.17 50.10 7.63
CA GLU A 118 7.16 50.08 6.57
C GLU A 118 7.53 48.98 5.58
N ILE A 119 6.85 47.84 5.68
CA ILE A 119 7.22 46.64 4.92
C ILE A 119 6.43 46.59 3.61
N GLN A 120 7.14 46.42 2.49
CA GLN A 120 6.54 46.08 1.20
C GLN A 120 6.72 44.59 0.92
N LEU A 121 5.62 43.93 0.56
CA LEU A 121 5.60 42.52 0.19
C LEU A 121 5.29 42.35 -1.30
N THR A 122 6.13 41.59 -2.00
CA THR A 122 5.89 41.21 -3.40
C THR A 122 5.79 39.69 -3.51
N PHE A 123 4.61 39.18 -3.83
CA PHE A 123 4.37 37.77 -4.10
C PHE A 123 4.67 37.47 -5.57
N LEU A 124 5.70 36.67 -5.83
CA LEU A 124 6.05 36.17 -7.16
C LEU A 124 5.48 34.77 -7.33
N LEU A 125 4.49 34.62 -8.21
CA LEU A 125 3.80 33.36 -8.48
C LEU A 125 4.18 32.83 -9.85
N THR A 126 4.48 31.53 -9.94
CA THR A 126 4.70 30.85 -11.22
C THR A 126 3.53 29.92 -11.52
N ARG A 127 2.84 30.10 -12.65
CA ARG A 127 1.66 29.29 -12.98
C ARG A 127 2.01 27.82 -13.13
N ARG A 128 1.06 26.97 -12.78
CA ARG A 128 1.13 25.53 -13.00
C ARG A 128 0.38 25.20 -14.28
N PHE A 129 1.08 24.62 -15.24
CA PHE A 129 0.45 24.19 -16.48
C PHE A 129 -0.21 22.82 -16.31
N PHE A 130 -1.38 22.67 -16.91
CA PHE A 130 -2.10 21.40 -16.98
C PHE A 130 -2.02 20.81 -18.38
N ILE A 131 -1.90 19.50 -18.48
CA ILE A 131 -1.82 18.81 -19.77
C ILE A 131 -3.23 18.78 -20.36
N ARG A 132 -3.50 19.62 -21.35
CA ARG A 132 -4.79 19.60 -22.04
C ARG A 132 -4.93 18.38 -22.94
N LYS A 133 -3.84 18.02 -23.63
CA LYS A 133 -3.87 16.96 -24.64
C LYS A 133 -2.51 16.30 -24.80
N ILE A 134 -2.51 14.98 -24.99
CA ILE A 134 -1.34 14.20 -25.36
C ILE A 134 -1.51 13.74 -26.81
N ILE A 135 -0.51 14.01 -27.65
CA ILE A 135 -0.53 13.65 -29.07
C ILE A 135 0.65 12.76 -29.39
N PHE A 136 0.40 11.69 -30.14
CA PHE A 136 1.43 10.81 -30.68
C PHE A 136 1.53 11.02 -32.19
N ARG A 137 2.73 11.35 -32.67
CA ARG A 137 3.11 11.43 -34.08
C ARG A 137 4.14 10.35 -34.40
N GLY A 138 4.04 9.75 -35.57
CA GLY A 138 4.90 8.66 -35.99
C GLY A 138 4.18 7.72 -36.96
N ARG A 139 4.96 6.85 -37.62
CA ARG A 139 4.45 5.87 -38.61
C ARG A 139 4.34 4.45 -38.06
N GLN A 140 4.59 4.25 -36.77
CA GLN A 140 4.54 2.94 -36.14
C GLN A 140 3.10 2.42 -36.12
N LYS A 141 2.91 1.13 -36.44
CA LYS A 141 1.60 0.46 -36.44
C LYS A 141 1.16 0.09 -35.01
N VAL A 142 1.18 1.04 -34.08
CA VAL A 142 0.66 0.90 -32.71
C VAL A 142 -0.47 1.89 -32.53
N SER A 143 -1.61 1.43 -32.01
CA SER A 143 -2.77 2.30 -31.82
C SER A 143 -2.43 3.42 -30.83
N ARG A 144 -2.92 4.63 -31.10
CA ARG A 144 -2.77 5.77 -30.18
C ARG A 144 -3.40 5.50 -28.82
N LYS A 145 -4.47 4.69 -28.78
CA LYS A 145 -5.11 4.22 -27.55
C LYS A 145 -4.13 3.43 -26.69
N ASN A 146 -3.46 2.43 -27.26
CA ASN A 146 -2.51 1.59 -26.52
C ASN A 146 -1.29 2.41 -26.03
N LEU A 147 -0.79 3.36 -26.85
CA LEU A 147 0.28 4.26 -26.43
C LEU A 147 -0.17 5.15 -25.26
N LYS A 148 -1.41 5.65 -25.29
CA LYS A 148 -1.98 6.43 -24.18
C LYS A 148 -2.16 5.59 -22.93
N GLU A 149 -2.66 4.37 -23.05
CA GLU A 149 -2.86 3.43 -21.93
C GLU A 149 -1.55 2.96 -21.29
N SER A 150 -0.45 2.96 -22.05
CA SER A 150 0.88 2.67 -21.50
C SER A 150 1.49 3.82 -20.69
N LEU A 151 0.91 5.02 -20.74
CA LEU A 151 1.39 6.17 -19.97
C LEU A 151 0.79 6.18 -18.57
N PHE A 152 1.57 5.77 -17.58
CA PHE A 152 1.20 5.84 -16.16
C PHE A 152 1.63 7.17 -15.54
N SER A 153 2.78 7.70 -15.97
CA SER A 153 3.37 8.91 -15.42
C SER A 153 2.74 10.21 -15.94
N LEU A 154 2.04 10.16 -17.08
CA LEU A 154 1.53 11.33 -17.78
C LEU A 154 0.10 11.12 -18.31
N SER A 155 -0.83 11.93 -17.80
CA SER A 155 -2.24 11.89 -18.22
C SER A 155 -2.80 13.29 -18.51
N GLU A 156 -3.80 13.36 -19.37
CA GLU A 156 -4.56 14.58 -19.65
C GLU A 156 -5.31 15.04 -18.39
N GLY A 157 -5.43 16.35 -18.19
CA GLY A 157 -5.93 16.98 -16.98
C GLY A 157 -4.93 17.01 -15.82
N SER A 158 -3.84 16.22 -15.88
CA SER A 158 -2.80 16.27 -14.86
C SER A 158 -1.83 17.43 -15.08
N PHE A 159 -1.13 17.84 -14.03
CA PHE A 159 -0.14 18.91 -14.13
C PHE A 159 1.07 18.49 -14.99
N PHE A 160 1.51 19.39 -15.84
CA PHE A 160 2.70 19.29 -16.68
C PHE A 160 3.98 19.43 -15.87
N SER A 161 4.99 18.62 -16.19
CA SER A 161 6.37 18.76 -15.70
C SER A 161 7.30 17.92 -16.57
N ASP A 162 8.51 18.42 -16.84
CA ASP A 162 9.50 17.71 -17.68
C ASP A 162 9.86 16.31 -17.15
N GLU A 163 9.89 16.13 -15.81
CA GLU A 163 10.13 14.82 -15.18
C GLU A 163 9.09 13.78 -15.60
N LYS A 164 7.80 14.15 -15.58
CA LYS A 164 6.71 13.26 -16.02
C LYS A 164 6.80 12.95 -17.51
N VAL A 165 7.20 13.94 -18.33
CA VAL A 165 7.40 13.73 -19.77
C VAL A 165 8.55 12.75 -20.00
N SER A 166 9.67 12.87 -19.27
CA SER A 166 10.79 11.94 -19.36
C SER A 166 10.41 10.52 -18.94
N LYS A 167 9.65 10.36 -17.85
CA LYS A 167 9.15 9.03 -17.42
C LYS A 167 8.21 8.43 -18.47
N ALA A 168 7.30 9.24 -19.01
CA ALA A 168 6.43 8.85 -20.11
C ALA A 168 7.20 8.42 -21.37
N VAL A 169 8.35 9.05 -21.69
CA VAL A 169 9.23 8.55 -22.76
C VAL A 169 9.69 7.14 -22.45
N GLY A 170 10.16 6.84 -21.23
CA GLY A 170 10.56 5.50 -20.82
C GLY A 170 9.43 4.47 -20.98
N GLU A 171 8.25 4.79 -20.46
CA GLU A 171 7.03 3.97 -20.59
C GLU A 171 6.67 3.68 -22.05
N LEU A 172 6.76 4.70 -22.92
CA LEU A 172 6.55 4.52 -24.36
C LEU A 172 7.64 3.66 -25.01
N LYS A 173 8.91 3.84 -24.63
CA LYS A 173 10.01 3.01 -25.15
C LYS A 173 9.79 1.53 -24.80
N GLU A 174 9.38 1.24 -23.57
CA GLU A 174 9.05 -0.12 -23.13
C GLU A 174 7.82 -0.68 -23.86
N ALA A 175 6.75 0.10 -23.95
CA ALA A 175 5.53 -0.31 -24.64
C ALA A 175 5.78 -0.59 -26.13
N LEU A 176 6.57 0.27 -26.79
CA LEU A 176 7.00 0.07 -28.17
C LEU A 176 7.87 -1.19 -28.30
N THR A 177 8.82 -1.40 -27.40
CA THR A 177 9.69 -2.59 -27.38
C THR A 177 8.87 -3.87 -27.24
N LYS A 178 7.90 -3.90 -26.33
CA LYS A 178 6.96 -5.03 -26.19
C LYS A 178 6.17 -5.31 -27.47
N LYS A 179 5.94 -4.29 -28.32
CA LYS A 179 5.32 -4.39 -29.65
C LYS A 179 6.30 -4.61 -30.80
N GLY A 180 7.57 -4.90 -30.50
CA GLY A 180 8.61 -5.22 -31.49
C GLY A 180 9.28 -4.02 -32.13
N TYR A 181 9.19 -2.83 -31.51
CA TYR A 181 9.87 -1.60 -31.92
C TYR A 181 11.00 -1.30 -30.94
N PHE A 182 12.21 -1.69 -31.33
CA PHE A 182 13.41 -1.61 -30.50
C PHE A 182 14.16 -0.31 -30.74
N GLN A 183 14.89 0.13 -29.70
CA GLN A 183 15.66 1.37 -29.72
C GLN A 183 14.86 2.57 -30.30
N PRO A 184 13.61 2.81 -29.85
CA PRO A 184 12.80 3.89 -30.43
C PRO A 184 13.36 5.26 -30.04
N GLU A 185 13.52 6.11 -31.05
CA GLU A 185 13.87 7.52 -30.91
C GLU A 185 12.59 8.35 -30.78
N ILE A 186 12.37 8.91 -29.60
CA ILE A 186 11.17 9.68 -29.26
C ILE A 186 11.60 11.10 -28.91
N GLU A 187 11.15 12.06 -29.69
CA GLU A 187 11.25 13.48 -29.38
C GLU A 187 9.99 13.98 -28.70
N THR A 188 10.15 14.99 -27.84
CA THR A 188 9.04 15.55 -27.06
C THR A 188 8.95 17.05 -27.28
N PHE A 189 7.74 17.52 -27.57
CA PHE A 189 7.43 18.94 -27.69
C PHE A 189 6.33 19.31 -26.70
N ALA A 190 6.46 20.46 -26.05
CA ALA A 190 5.48 21.01 -25.13
C ALA A 190 5.00 22.37 -25.65
N GLU A 191 3.83 22.40 -26.27
CA GLU A 191 3.19 23.63 -26.75
C GLU A 191 2.35 24.23 -25.62
N ARG A 192 2.78 25.37 -25.06
CA ARG A 192 2.01 26.14 -24.07
C ARG A 192 0.92 26.95 -24.76
N ASP A 193 -0.26 26.96 -24.18
CA ASP A 193 -1.35 27.82 -24.60
C ASP A 193 -1.14 29.23 -24.02
N SER A 194 -1.29 30.28 -24.84
CA SER A 194 -1.06 31.66 -24.39
C SER A 194 -2.25 32.26 -23.65
N ARG A 195 -3.44 31.68 -23.82
CA ARG A 195 -4.71 32.17 -23.24
C ARG A 195 -5.18 31.37 -22.02
N SER A 196 -4.55 30.23 -21.75
CA SER A 196 -4.88 29.37 -20.62
C SER A 196 -3.62 28.70 -20.05
N PRO A 197 -3.58 28.35 -18.76
CA PRO A 197 -2.44 27.65 -18.14
C PRO A 197 -2.43 26.16 -18.54
N THR A 198 -2.49 25.87 -19.84
CA THR A 198 -2.50 24.51 -20.37
C THR A 198 -1.37 24.25 -21.36
N VAL A 199 -0.94 22.99 -21.44
CA VAL A 199 0.11 22.51 -22.33
C VAL A 199 -0.43 21.34 -23.15
N LYS A 200 -0.07 21.30 -24.43
CA LYS A 200 -0.21 20.13 -25.29
C LYS A 200 1.16 19.45 -25.37
N VAL A 201 1.23 18.19 -24.97
CA VAL A 201 2.45 17.38 -25.06
C VAL A 201 2.39 16.53 -26.32
N ILE A 202 3.42 16.62 -27.15
CA ILE A 202 3.52 15.88 -28.40
C ILE A 202 4.73 14.95 -28.31
N PHE A 203 4.49 13.66 -28.45
CA PHE A 203 5.52 12.63 -28.60
C PHE A 203 5.66 12.33 -30.09
N GLU A 204 6.83 12.58 -30.65
CA GLU A 204 7.16 12.29 -32.03
C GLU A 204 8.15 11.13 -32.11
N ILE A 205 7.67 9.98 -32.58
CA ILE A 205 8.45 8.76 -32.68
C ILE A 205 9.10 8.76 -34.07
N ARG A 206 10.36 9.21 -34.13
CA ARG A 206 11.11 9.41 -35.38
C ARG A 206 11.49 8.09 -36.04
N SER A 207 12.11 7.21 -35.27
CA SER A 207 12.62 5.93 -35.76
C SER A 207 12.47 4.84 -34.70
N ALA A 208 12.43 3.60 -35.15
CA ALA A 208 12.50 2.41 -34.31
C ALA A 208 12.93 1.23 -35.17
N LYS A 209 13.81 0.39 -34.64
CA LYS A 209 14.29 -0.82 -35.32
C LYS A 209 13.31 -1.96 -35.12
N ARG A 210 13.22 -2.83 -36.11
CA ARG A 210 12.45 -4.08 -36.05
C ARG A 210 13.39 -5.22 -36.46
N TYR A 211 13.38 -6.30 -35.71
CA TYR A 211 14.25 -7.44 -36.00
C TYR A 211 13.43 -8.61 -36.54
N ILE A 212 13.92 -9.26 -37.57
CA ILE A 212 13.33 -10.48 -38.13
C ILE A 212 13.92 -11.68 -37.40
N ILE A 213 13.07 -12.59 -36.93
CA ILE A 213 13.51 -13.84 -36.31
C ILE A 213 14.20 -14.69 -37.39
N LYS A 214 15.49 -14.95 -37.23
CA LYS A 214 16.24 -15.81 -38.17
C LYS A 214 16.33 -17.25 -37.73
N LYS A 215 16.35 -17.49 -36.42
CA LYS A 215 16.41 -18.85 -35.87
C LYS A 215 15.75 -18.89 -34.51
N ILE A 216 14.99 -19.96 -34.28
CA ILE A 216 14.49 -20.34 -32.95
C ILE A 216 15.13 -21.68 -32.60
N THR A 217 15.90 -21.72 -31.52
CA THR A 217 16.54 -22.93 -30.99
C THR A 217 15.99 -23.28 -29.63
N PHE A 218 15.96 -24.58 -29.34
CA PHE A 218 15.53 -25.10 -28.05
C PHE A 218 16.68 -25.87 -27.38
N SER A 219 17.00 -25.52 -26.14
CA SER A 219 17.99 -26.19 -25.28
C SER A 219 17.30 -26.93 -24.12
N GLY A 220 18.06 -27.75 -23.39
CA GLY A 220 17.56 -28.56 -22.26
C GLY A 220 17.05 -29.95 -22.65
N GLU A 221 16.35 -30.60 -21.72
CA GLU A 221 15.88 -32.00 -21.83
C GLU A 221 14.55 -32.08 -22.60
N LYS A 222 14.61 -31.84 -23.91
CA LYS A 222 13.41 -31.82 -24.76
C LYS A 222 12.83 -33.23 -24.91
N ILE A 223 11.60 -33.38 -24.44
CA ILE A 223 10.81 -34.62 -24.62
C ILE A 223 9.99 -34.58 -25.91
N LEU A 224 9.69 -33.38 -26.41
CA LEU A 224 8.94 -33.16 -27.64
C LEU A 224 9.86 -32.71 -28.79
N PRO A 225 9.64 -33.16 -30.05
CA PRO A 225 10.42 -32.70 -31.19
C PRO A 225 10.30 -31.18 -31.42
N GLU A 226 11.38 -30.52 -31.83
CA GLU A 226 11.36 -29.06 -32.08
C GLU A 226 10.31 -28.64 -33.11
N ALA A 227 10.03 -29.48 -34.11
CA ALA A 227 8.99 -29.23 -35.10
C ALA A 227 7.60 -29.08 -34.46
N GLU A 228 7.28 -29.86 -33.43
CA GLU A 228 6.01 -29.74 -32.71
C GLU A 228 5.96 -28.49 -31.86
N LEU A 229 7.07 -28.16 -31.17
CA LEU A 229 7.19 -26.94 -30.39
C LEU A 229 6.99 -25.70 -31.27
N LYS A 230 7.70 -25.61 -32.40
CA LYS A 230 7.54 -24.53 -33.38
C LYS A 230 6.12 -24.45 -33.94
N LYS A 231 5.45 -25.59 -34.16
CA LYS A 231 4.06 -25.63 -34.65
C LYS A 231 3.06 -25.08 -33.63
N LYS A 232 3.34 -25.21 -32.34
CA LYS A 232 2.50 -24.64 -31.27
C LYS A 232 2.74 -23.15 -31.08
N MET A 233 3.93 -22.65 -31.35
CA MET A 233 4.23 -21.22 -31.32
C MET A 233 3.51 -20.45 -32.43
N LYS A 234 3.19 -19.20 -32.17
CA LYS A 234 2.62 -18.26 -33.12
C LYS A 234 3.72 -17.56 -33.91
N ILE A 235 4.84 -17.22 -33.25
CA ILE A 235 6.02 -16.67 -33.94
C ILE A 235 6.71 -17.75 -34.77
N ARG A 236 7.22 -17.35 -35.93
CA ARG A 236 7.96 -18.21 -36.85
C ARG A 236 9.26 -17.54 -37.29
N GLU A 237 10.18 -18.36 -37.77
CA GLU A 237 11.36 -17.85 -38.48
C GLU A 237 10.89 -17.08 -39.74
N GLY A 238 11.37 -15.86 -39.91
CA GLY A 238 10.90 -14.91 -40.91
C GLY A 238 9.93 -13.85 -40.37
N ASP A 239 9.30 -14.07 -39.21
CA ASP A 239 8.42 -13.07 -38.59
C ASP A 239 9.21 -11.95 -37.94
N VAL A 240 8.55 -10.82 -37.71
CA VAL A 240 9.11 -9.78 -36.85
C VAL A 240 9.06 -10.22 -35.40
N TYR A 241 10.18 -10.11 -34.69
CA TYR A 241 10.26 -10.39 -33.27
C TYR A 241 9.43 -9.39 -32.46
N VAL A 242 8.43 -9.91 -31.74
CA VAL A 242 7.57 -9.15 -30.84
C VAL A 242 7.59 -9.86 -29.48
N PRO A 243 8.24 -9.28 -28.43
CA PRO A 243 8.39 -9.93 -27.14
C PRO A 243 7.06 -10.39 -26.52
N SER A 244 6.01 -9.57 -26.59
CA SER A 244 4.73 -9.95 -25.99
C SER A 244 4.09 -11.19 -26.64
N VAL A 245 4.40 -11.46 -27.92
CA VAL A 245 3.90 -12.66 -28.61
C VAL A 245 4.75 -13.88 -28.22
N LEU A 246 6.05 -13.70 -28.00
CA LEU A 246 6.90 -14.76 -27.45
C LEU A 246 6.43 -15.16 -26.05
N ASP A 247 6.11 -14.20 -25.18
CA ASP A 247 5.59 -14.49 -23.83
C ASP A 247 4.31 -15.35 -23.88
N GLU A 248 3.36 -14.99 -24.78
CA GLU A 248 2.16 -15.80 -25.04
C GLU A 248 2.49 -17.20 -25.55
N ASP A 249 3.52 -17.33 -26.40
CA ASP A 249 3.97 -18.61 -26.93
C ASP A 249 4.63 -19.48 -25.85
N LEU A 250 5.40 -18.89 -24.92
CA LEU A 250 5.98 -19.62 -23.78
C LEU A 250 4.88 -20.21 -22.90
N THR A 251 3.82 -19.45 -22.60
CA THR A 251 2.66 -19.95 -21.86
C THR A 251 1.99 -21.09 -22.61
N ARG A 252 1.76 -20.96 -23.92
CA ARG A 252 1.15 -22.02 -24.73
C ARG A 252 2.01 -23.29 -24.80
N LEU A 253 3.34 -23.13 -24.82
CA LEU A 253 4.27 -24.26 -24.74
C LEU A 253 4.19 -24.94 -23.37
N LYS A 254 4.14 -24.19 -22.26
CA LYS A 254 3.96 -24.74 -20.90
C LYS A 254 2.66 -25.54 -20.80
N GLU A 255 1.55 -24.98 -21.28
CA GLU A 255 0.25 -25.68 -21.37
C GLU A 255 0.33 -26.94 -22.23
N PHE A 256 1.07 -26.89 -23.35
CA PHE A 256 1.23 -28.05 -24.22
C PHE A 256 2.01 -29.18 -23.53
N TYR A 257 3.09 -28.85 -22.81
CA TYR A 257 3.80 -29.82 -21.97
C TYR A 257 2.91 -30.36 -20.84
N GLY A 258 2.15 -29.49 -20.17
CA GLY A 258 1.17 -29.88 -19.14
C GLY A 258 0.15 -30.90 -19.66
N SER A 259 -0.35 -30.72 -20.88
CA SER A 259 -1.26 -31.66 -21.54
C SER A 259 -0.65 -33.05 -21.85
N LYS A 260 0.69 -33.17 -21.77
CA LYS A 260 1.43 -34.43 -21.92
C LYS A 260 1.85 -35.04 -20.58
N GLY A 261 1.40 -34.46 -19.47
CA GLY A 261 1.74 -34.88 -18.13
C GLY A 261 2.99 -34.21 -17.57
N TYR A 262 3.47 -33.08 -18.13
CA TYR A 262 4.62 -32.35 -17.59
C TYR A 262 4.18 -30.99 -17.02
N GLN A 263 3.32 -31.02 -16.01
CA GLN A 263 2.67 -29.85 -15.40
C GLN A 263 3.67 -28.88 -14.77
N ARG A 264 4.85 -29.38 -14.38
CA ARG A 264 5.92 -28.59 -13.74
C ARG A 264 6.91 -27.99 -14.74
N THR A 265 6.68 -28.11 -16.04
CA THR A 265 7.65 -27.68 -17.07
C THR A 265 8.02 -26.20 -16.95
N GLU A 266 9.32 -25.94 -16.84
CA GLU A 266 9.90 -24.61 -16.93
C GLU A 266 10.33 -24.32 -18.36
N ILE A 267 9.94 -23.15 -18.87
CA ILE A 267 10.33 -22.67 -20.20
C ILE A 267 10.66 -21.19 -20.07
N ASP A 268 11.91 -20.85 -20.35
CA ASP A 268 12.44 -19.50 -20.25
C ASP A 268 13.22 -19.11 -21.50
N VAL A 269 13.36 -17.80 -21.70
CA VAL A 269 14.26 -17.26 -22.73
C VAL A 269 15.68 -17.28 -22.19
N GLU A 270 16.51 -18.16 -22.73
CA GLU A 270 17.93 -18.28 -22.36
C GLU A 270 18.74 -17.12 -22.95
N GLU A 271 18.52 -16.81 -24.22
CA GLU A 271 19.21 -15.72 -24.91
C GLU A 271 18.35 -15.14 -26.04
N VAL A 272 18.43 -13.81 -26.21
CA VAL A 272 18.00 -13.12 -27.43
C VAL A 272 19.19 -12.37 -28.00
N ARG A 273 19.78 -12.90 -29.08
CA ARG A 273 20.91 -12.29 -29.76
C ARG A 273 20.45 -11.45 -30.95
N PHE A 274 20.84 -10.18 -30.98
CA PHE A 274 20.54 -9.26 -32.07
C PHE A 274 21.74 -9.08 -33.01
N ASP A 275 21.50 -9.16 -34.31
CA ASP A 275 22.41 -8.69 -35.35
C ASP A 275 21.89 -7.35 -35.88
N GLU A 276 22.53 -6.26 -35.45
CA GLU A 276 22.17 -4.88 -35.81
C GLU A 276 22.30 -4.60 -37.31
N ARG A 277 23.30 -5.20 -37.97
CA ARG A 277 23.56 -4.96 -39.40
C ARG A 277 22.50 -5.63 -40.27
N LYS A 278 22.12 -6.86 -39.90
CA LYS A 278 21.10 -7.64 -40.63
C LYS A 278 19.69 -7.44 -40.10
N GLN A 279 19.50 -6.60 -39.08
CA GLN A 279 18.25 -6.43 -38.34
C GLN A 279 17.59 -7.78 -38.05
N SER A 280 18.37 -8.70 -37.50
CA SER A 280 17.98 -10.09 -37.28
C SER A 280 18.03 -10.44 -35.79
N ALA A 281 17.10 -11.25 -35.32
CA ALA A 281 17.05 -11.79 -33.95
C ALA A 281 17.19 -13.31 -33.96
N TYR A 282 17.93 -13.84 -33.00
CA TYR A 282 18.12 -15.26 -32.76
C TYR A 282 17.62 -15.58 -31.35
N LEU A 283 16.66 -16.49 -31.23
CA LEU A 283 16.02 -16.83 -29.97
C LEU A 283 16.50 -18.20 -29.49
N SER A 284 17.04 -18.27 -28.27
CA SER A 284 17.31 -19.53 -27.56
C SER A 284 16.32 -19.69 -26.41
N LEU A 285 15.54 -20.76 -26.44
CA LEU A 285 14.56 -21.09 -25.41
C LEU A 285 15.01 -22.35 -24.67
N ARG A 286 15.12 -22.29 -23.34
CA ARG A 286 15.48 -23.44 -22.51
C ARG A 286 14.25 -24.11 -21.96
N ILE A 287 14.15 -25.43 -22.10
CA ILE A 287 13.03 -26.24 -21.60
C ILE A 287 13.53 -27.23 -20.56
N ILE A 288 12.87 -27.27 -19.41
CA ILE A 288 13.12 -28.23 -18.32
C ILE A 288 11.77 -28.85 -17.94
N PRO A 289 11.43 -30.06 -18.44
CA PRO A 289 10.12 -30.67 -18.22
C PRO A 289 9.85 -31.15 -16.80
N HIS A 290 10.90 -31.46 -16.04
CA HIS A 290 10.85 -32.16 -14.74
C HIS A 290 10.17 -33.54 -14.84
N GLU A 291 9.62 -34.06 -13.74
CA GLU A 291 8.93 -35.34 -13.68
C GLU A 291 7.59 -35.32 -14.44
N LYS A 292 7.23 -36.48 -15.02
CA LYS A 292 5.93 -36.67 -15.65
C LYS A 292 4.89 -37.06 -14.60
N ILE A 293 3.80 -36.31 -14.48
CA ILE A 293 2.70 -36.56 -13.55
C ILE A 293 1.49 -37.12 -14.31
N GLU A 294 1.19 -38.39 -14.05
CA GLU A 294 -0.04 -39.04 -14.50
C GLU A 294 -1.10 -38.97 -13.38
N ILE A 295 -2.21 -38.28 -13.64
CA ILE A 295 -3.34 -38.21 -12.70
C ILE A 295 -4.39 -39.24 -13.12
N VAL A 296 -4.64 -40.21 -12.25
CA VAL A 296 -5.60 -41.29 -12.47
C VAL A 296 -6.75 -41.15 -11.49
N VAL A 297 -7.98 -41.11 -12.00
CA VAL A 297 -9.20 -41.12 -11.19
C VAL A 297 -9.96 -42.40 -11.49
N GLU A 298 -10.02 -43.30 -10.51
CA GLU A 298 -10.70 -44.59 -10.61
C GLU A 298 -12.09 -44.51 -9.98
N GLY A 299 -13.07 -45.23 -10.55
CA GLY A 299 -14.41 -45.37 -9.97
C GLY A 299 -15.38 -44.20 -10.20
N ALA A 300 -14.93 -43.06 -10.75
CA ALA A 300 -15.81 -41.95 -11.14
C ALA A 300 -15.26 -41.13 -12.33
N GLN A 301 -16.17 -40.51 -13.09
CA GLN A 301 -15.81 -39.57 -14.16
C GLN A 301 -15.63 -38.15 -13.61
N VAL A 302 -14.36 -37.75 -13.41
CA VAL A 302 -13.97 -36.42 -12.94
C VAL A 302 -13.09 -35.73 -13.99
N PRO A 303 -13.32 -34.45 -14.33
CA PRO A 303 -12.48 -33.72 -15.28
C PRO A 303 -11.07 -33.52 -14.71
N LEU A 304 -10.03 -34.00 -15.42
CA LEU A 304 -8.63 -33.88 -14.96
C LEU A 304 -8.18 -32.42 -14.81
N ARG A 305 -8.71 -31.49 -15.62
CA ARG A 305 -8.50 -30.04 -15.47
C ARG A 305 -8.83 -29.46 -14.09
N LEU A 306 -9.61 -30.18 -13.28
CA LEU A 306 -9.91 -29.80 -11.89
C LEU A 306 -8.70 -30.04 -10.96
N LEU A 307 -7.88 -31.04 -11.31
CA LEU A 307 -6.81 -31.59 -10.51
C LEU A 307 -5.44 -31.14 -11.01
N GLU A 308 -5.24 -31.01 -12.32
CA GLU A 308 -3.98 -30.59 -12.94
C GLU A 308 -3.35 -29.34 -12.27
N PRO A 309 -4.09 -28.24 -11.98
CA PRO A 309 -3.51 -27.04 -11.38
C PRO A 309 -2.95 -27.24 -9.96
N ILE A 310 -3.36 -28.30 -9.26
CA ILE A 310 -2.82 -28.62 -7.93
C ILE A 310 -1.36 -29.07 -8.05
N TRP A 311 -1.03 -29.73 -9.16
CA TRP A 311 0.26 -30.39 -9.38
C TRP A 311 1.25 -29.55 -10.19
N GLU A 312 0.79 -28.44 -10.80
CA GLU A 312 1.63 -27.43 -11.45
C GLU A 312 2.75 -26.86 -10.53
N PRO A 313 2.47 -26.43 -9.28
CA PRO A 313 3.53 -26.01 -8.37
C PRO A 313 4.25 -27.21 -7.74
N ARG A 314 5.52 -27.00 -7.35
CA ARG A 314 6.24 -27.89 -6.44
C ARG A 314 5.75 -27.67 -5.00
N ILE A 315 4.80 -28.50 -4.60
CA ILE A 315 4.12 -28.46 -3.29
C ILE A 315 4.47 -29.70 -2.46
N PHE A 316 4.15 -29.63 -1.16
CA PHE A 316 4.14 -30.81 -0.30
C PHE A 316 3.06 -31.79 -0.77
N GLU A 317 3.44 -33.02 -1.08
CA GLU A 317 2.61 -33.97 -1.81
C GLU A 317 1.36 -34.40 -1.05
N GLU A 318 1.46 -34.58 0.27
CA GLU A 318 0.30 -34.90 1.12
C GLU A 318 -0.76 -33.81 1.05
N TRP A 319 -0.34 -32.54 0.95
CA TRP A 319 -1.26 -31.42 0.77
C TRP A 319 -1.93 -31.48 -0.61
N GLY A 320 -1.17 -31.77 -1.67
CA GLY A 320 -1.72 -31.92 -3.03
C GLY A 320 -2.73 -33.06 -3.14
N LEU A 321 -2.46 -34.17 -2.46
CA LEU A 321 -3.38 -35.30 -2.33
C LEU A 321 -4.68 -34.87 -1.64
N ALA A 322 -4.59 -34.29 -0.44
CA ALA A 322 -5.76 -33.85 0.33
C ALA A 322 -6.59 -32.79 -0.42
N GLU A 323 -5.94 -31.83 -1.09
CA GLU A 323 -6.61 -30.82 -1.91
C GLU A 323 -7.33 -31.48 -3.10
N GLY A 324 -6.71 -32.45 -3.76
CA GLY A 324 -7.35 -33.19 -4.85
C GLY A 324 -8.55 -34.01 -4.40
N GLU A 325 -8.44 -34.71 -3.26
CA GLU A 325 -9.56 -35.42 -2.64
C GLU A 325 -10.73 -34.47 -2.35
N ALA A 326 -10.44 -33.31 -1.73
CA ALA A 326 -11.45 -32.31 -1.43
C ALA A 326 -12.15 -31.78 -2.70
N LYS A 327 -11.40 -31.48 -3.76
CA LYS A 327 -11.98 -31.03 -5.04
C LYS A 327 -12.83 -32.09 -5.71
N ILE A 328 -12.40 -33.35 -5.71
CA ILE A 328 -13.21 -34.47 -6.25
C ILE A 328 -14.50 -34.63 -5.46
N ILE A 329 -14.42 -34.62 -4.13
CA ILE A 329 -15.59 -34.73 -3.24
C ILE A 329 -16.56 -33.57 -3.50
N ALA A 330 -16.08 -32.33 -3.54
CA ALA A 330 -16.90 -31.15 -3.83
C ALA A 330 -17.62 -31.29 -5.18
N TYR A 331 -16.87 -31.65 -6.24
CA TYR A 331 -17.43 -31.84 -7.58
C TYR A 331 -18.52 -32.93 -7.63
N LEU A 332 -18.32 -34.06 -6.93
CA LEU A 332 -19.30 -35.14 -6.89
C LEU A 332 -20.53 -34.78 -6.06
N ARG A 333 -20.35 -34.11 -4.92
CA ARG A 333 -21.44 -33.61 -4.08
C ARG A 333 -22.33 -32.62 -4.83
N LYS A 334 -21.74 -31.70 -5.59
CA LYS A 334 -22.46 -30.82 -6.53
C LYS A 334 -23.34 -31.57 -7.53
N LYS A 335 -22.90 -32.77 -7.96
CA LYS A 335 -23.68 -33.66 -8.84
C LYS A 335 -24.71 -34.55 -8.11
N GLY A 336 -24.90 -34.35 -6.80
CA GLY A 336 -25.83 -35.10 -5.96
C GLY A 336 -25.28 -36.43 -5.43
N ARG A 337 -23.98 -36.68 -5.54
CA ARG A 337 -23.31 -37.85 -4.97
C ARG A 337 -22.82 -37.51 -3.55
N LEU A 338 -23.76 -37.40 -2.61
CA LEU A 338 -23.51 -36.79 -1.30
C LEU A 338 -22.55 -37.60 -0.42
N PHE A 339 -22.63 -38.93 -0.50
CA PHE A 339 -21.85 -39.88 0.30
C PHE A 339 -20.67 -40.47 -0.46
N CYS A 340 -20.08 -39.69 -1.38
CA CYS A 340 -18.86 -40.14 -2.05
C CYS A 340 -17.68 -40.13 -1.08
N SER A 341 -16.76 -41.07 -1.27
CA SER A 341 -15.45 -41.08 -0.63
C SER A 341 -14.34 -41.15 -1.67
N VAL A 342 -13.18 -40.61 -1.31
CA VAL A 342 -11.97 -40.63 -2.14
C VAL A 342 -10.83 -41.06 -1.22
N ALA A 343 -10.03 -42.00 -1.70
CA ALA A 343 -8.73 -42.32 -1.12
C ALA A 343 -7.67 -42.03 -2.18
N SER A 344 -6.55 -41.45 -1.78
CA SER A 344 -5.49 -41.11 -2.71
C SER A 344 -4.14 -41.71 -2.34
N SER A 345 -3.30 -41.90 -3.35
CA SER A 345 -1.93 -42.41 -3.20
C SER A 345 -1.05 -41.88 -4.32
N ILE A 346 0.26 -41.89 -4.08
CA ILE A 346 1.27 -41.57 -5.08
C ILE A 346 2.17 -42.80 -5.27
N GLU A 347 2.34 -43.20 -6.52
CA GLU A 347 3.36 -44.16 -6.93
C GLU A 347 4.44 -43.42 -7.70
N LYS A 348 5.72 -43.61 -7.37
CA LYS A 348 6.84 -43.02 -8.11
C LYS A 348 7.70 -44.12 -8.68
N VAL A 349 7.94 -44.08 -9.98
CA VAL A 349 8.82 -44.99 -10.69
C VAL A 349 9.69 -44.16 -11.63
N ASP A 350 11.00 -44.26 -11.46
CA ASP A 350 11.98 -43.46 -12.21
C ASP A 350 11.67 -41.94 -12.16
N ASN A 351 11.39 -41.32 -13.31
CA ASN A 351 11.02 -39.90 -13.44
C ASN A 351 9.52 -39.71 -13.73
N GLU A 352 8.70 -40.70 -13.38
CA GLU A 352 7.24 -40.66 -13.48
C GLU A 352 6.59 -40.72 -12.08
N MET A 353 5.60 -39.86 -11.88
CA MET A 353 4.79 -39.76 -10.67
C MET A 353 3.35 -40.04 -11.05
N ARG A 354 2.76 -41.07 -10.44
CA ARG A 354 1.38 -41.46 -10.68
C ARG A 354 0.53 -41.12 -9.46
N VAL A 355 -0.34 -40.13 -9.62
CA VAL A 355 -1.28 -39.67 -8.60
C VAL A 355 -2.60 -40.39 -8.79
N ILE A 356 -2.95 -41.26 -7.86
CA ILE A 356 -4.12 -42.14 -7.98
C ILE A 356 -5.17 -41.67 -6.98
N TYR A 357 -6.36 -41.37 -7.48
CA TYR A 357 -7.56 -41.11 -6.68
C TYR A 357 -8.56 -42.24 -6.89
N LYS A 358 -8.76 -43.07 -5.86
CA LYS A 358 -9.75 -44.14 -5.83
C LYS A 358 -11.06 -43.61 -5.29
N VAL A 359 -12.04 -43.45 -6.18
CA VAL A 359 -13.31 -42.81 -5.87
C VAL A 359 -14.41 -43.84 -5.72
N SER A 360 -15.09 -43.81 -4.58
CA SER A 360 -16.37 -44.50 -4.39
C SER A 360 -17.50 -43.47 -4.50
N PRO A 361 -18.16 -43.33 -5.67
CA PRO A 361 -19.09 -42.22 -5.90
C PRO A 361 -20.40 -42.34 -5.10
N GLY A 362 -20.76 -43.52 -4.58
CA GLY A 362 -22.02 -43.73 -3.87
C GLY A 362 -23.28 -43.52 -4.72
N LYS A 363 -24.45 -43.58 -4.09
CA LYS A 363 -25.75 -43.34 -4.76
C LYS A 363 -25.99 -41.84 -4.99
N LYS A 364 -26.76 -41.52 -6.03
CA LYS A 364 -27.19 -40.14 -6.31
C LYS A 364 -28.47 -39.82 -5.54
N PHE A 365 -28.48 -38.70 -4.83
CA PHE A 365 -29.62 -38.19 -4.08
C PHE A 365 -29.97 -36.76 -4.54
N LYS A 366 -31.25 -36.40 -4.42
CA LYS A 366 -31.70 -35.00 -4.42
C LYS A 366 -31.94 -34.55 -2.98
N ILE A 367 -31.48 -33.35 -2.64
CA ILE A 367 -31.81 -32.74 -1.34
C ILE A 367 -33.28 -32.30 -1.42
N LYS A 368 -34.11 -32.81 -0.51
CA LYS A 368 -35.55 -32.47 -0.47
C LYS A 368 -35.79 -31.22 0.37
N ASP A 369 -35.16 -31.18 1.54
CA ASP A 369 -35.22 -30.10 2.51
C ASP A 369 -33.99 -30.14 3.42
N VAL A 370 -33.72 -28.98 4.03
CA VAL A 370 -32.72 -28.79 5.08
C VAL A 370 -33.47 -28.32 6.32
N SER A 371 -33.20 -28.94 7.45
CA SER A 371 -33.80 -28.60 8.73
C SER A 371 -32.74 -28.51 9.82
N PHE A 372 -33.11 -27.83 10.90
CA PHE A 372 -32.24 -27.50 12.01
C PHE A 372 -32.94 -27.90 13.32
N GLU A 373 -32.19 -28.52 14.22
CA GLU A 373 -32.63 -28.87 15.59
C GLU A 373 -31.57 -28.43 16.59
N GLY A 374 -31.98 -28.26 17.86
CA GLY A 374 -31.10 -27.80 18.92
C GLY A 374 -30.88 -26.29 18.91
N LEU A 375 -31.73 -25.55 18.18
CA LEU A 375 -31.73 -24.10 18.18
C LEU A 375 -32.39 -23.58 19.47
N GLY A 376 -31.62 -22.83 20.25
CA GLY A 376 -32.09 -22.07 21.42
C GLY A 376 -31.95 -20.56 21.23
N TYR A 377 -30.96 -20.11 20.44
CA TYR A 377 -30.70 -18.70 20.16
C TYR A 377 -31.41 -18.18 18.91
N PHE A 378 -31.38 -18.94 17.81
CA PHE A 378 -32.06 -18.60 16.57
C PHE A 378 -33.36 -19.38 16.40
N THR A 379 -34.32 -18.82 15.68
CA THR A 379 -35.38 -19.61 15.04
C THR A 379 -34.85 -20.27 13.76
N PRO A 380 -35.46 -21.37 13.27
CA PRO A 380 -35.09 -21.96 11.97
C PRO A 380 -35.12 -20.94 10.83
N GLU A 381 -36.09 -20.03 10.83
CA GLU A 381 -36.26 -18.98 9.83
C GLU A 381 -35.14 -17.94 9.90
N GLU A 382 -34.82 -17.44 11.10
CA GLU A 382 -33.73 -16.46 11.30
C GLU A 382 -32.37 -17.04 10.90
N LEU A 383 -32.07 -18.29 11.29
CA LEU A 383 -30.83 -18.95 10.88
C LEU A 383 -30.76 -19.10 9.36
N THR A 384 -31.88 -19.46 8.74
CA THR A 384 -31.98 -19.58 7.28
C THR A 384 -31.75 -18.24 6.59
N GLU A 385 -32.33 -17.15 7.11
CA GLU A 385 -32.17 -15.80 6.57
C GLU A 385 -30.72 -15.30 6.69
N GLU A 386 -30.09 -15.47 7.85
CA GLU A 386 -28.68 -15.11 8.07
C GLU A 386 -27.77 -15.85 7.06
N LEU A 387 -27.98 -17.16 6.85
CA LEU A 387 -27.22 -17.96 5.88
C LEU A 387 -27.52 -17.57 4.42
N ALA A 388 -28.76 -17.15 4.10
CA ALA A 388 -29.16 -16.79 2.74
C ALA A 388 -28.78 -15.35 2.36
N SER A 389 -28.68 -14.43 3.34
CA SER A 389 -28.32 -13.04 3.12
C SER A 389 -26.93 -12.88 2.47
N GLU A 390 -26.03 -13.83 2.73
CA GLU A 390 -24.73 -13.91 2.06
C GLU A 390 -24.82 -14.39 0.59
N ALA A 391 -25.90 -15.08 0.21
CA ALA A 391 -26.05 -15.75 -1.08
C ALA A 391 -26.88 -14.98 -2.12
N ASN A 392 -27.64 -13.96 -1.70
CA ASN A 392 -28.49 -13.11 -2.56
C ASN A 392 -29.44 -13.91 -3.50
N ALA A 393 -29.97 -15.05 -3.04
CA ALA A 393 -30.89 -15.93 -3.78
C ALA A 393 -31.86 -16.70 -2.83
N PRO A 394 -33.03 -17.16 -3.31
CA PRO A 394 -33.99 -17.93 -2.49
C PRO A 394 -33.41 -19.25 -1.97
N PHE A 395 -33.64 -19.58 -0.70
CA PHE A 395 -32.95 -20.67 0.01
C PHE A 395 -33.06 -22.06 -0.65
N SER A 396 -34.20 -22.40 -1.27
CA SER A 396 -34.39 -23.70 -1.93
C SER A 396 -33.65 -23.84 -3.27
N SER A 397 -33.20 -22.74 -3.86
CA SER A 397 -32.67 -22.72 -5.24
C SER A 397 -31.14 -22.80 -5.33
N TRP A 398 -30.42 -22.56 -4.23
CA TRP A 398 -28.95 -22.45 -4.22
C TRP A 398 -28.24 -23.60 -3.49
N ILE A 399 -28.97 -24.46 -2.76
CA ILE A 399 -28.38 -25.56 -1.98
C ILE A 399 -28.20 -26.78 -2.86
N ASP A 400 -27.01 -26.92 -3.42
CA ASP A 400 -26.52 -28.18 -3.94
C ASP A 400 -25.79 -28.99 -2.84
N GLY A 401 -25.30 -30.17 -3.18
CA GLY A 401 -24.55 -30.98 -2.23
C GLY A 401 -23.21 -30.39 -1.81
N GLU A 402 -22.59 -29.52 -2.61
CA GLU A 402 -21.33 -28.87 -2.20
C GLU A 402 -21.63 -27.82 -1.13
N LYS A 403 -22.60 -26.94 -1.42
CA LYS A 403 -23.02 -25.89 -0.51
C LYS A 403 -23.56 -26.44 0.80
N LEU A 404 -24.34 -27.53 0.77
CA LEU A 404 -24.90 -28.17 1.96
C LEU A 404 -23.80 -28.54 2.97
N PHE A 405 -22.70 -29.14 2.54
CA PHE A 405 -21.61 -29.51 3.45
C PHE A 405 -20.81 -28.29 3.92
N GLY A 406 -20.76 -27.22 3.12
CA GLY A 406 -20.18 -25.94 3.52
C GLY A 406 -20.94 -25.25 4.65
N LEU A 407 -22.27 -25.42 4.72
CA LEU A 407 -23.10 -24.80 5.76
C LEU A 407 -22.66 -25.17 7.19
N TYR A 408 -22.06 -26.35 7.41
CA TYR A 408 -21.50 -26.70 8.72
C TYR A 408 -20.55 -25.62 9.25
N ALA A 409 -19.59 -25.19 8.43
CA ALA A 409 -18.59 -24.19 8.83
C ALA A 409 -19.21 -22.80 9.00
N GLU A 410 -20.19 -22.46 8.16
CA GLU A 410 -20.90 -21.17 8.21
C GLU A 410 -21.76 -21.07 9.48
N ILE A 411 -22.50 -22.12 9.84
CA ILE A 411 -23.30 -22.17 11.07
C ILE A 411 -22.39 -22.07 12.30
N VAL A 412 -21.33 -22.89 12.37
CA VAL A 412 -20.36 -22.83 13.48
C VAL A 412 -19.74 -21.44 13.60
N PHE A 413 -19.38 -20.82 12.47
CA PHE A 413 -18.84 -19.46 12.46
C PHE A 413 -19.86 -18.45 12.98
N LEU A 414 -21.10 -18.48 12.49
CA LEU A 414 -22.17 -17.59 12.91
C LEU A 414 -22.38 -17.69 14.42
N TYR A 415 -22.55 -18.89 14.97
CA TYR A 415 -22.70 -19.10 16.41
C TYR A 415 -21.50 -18.59 17.23
N LYS A 416 -20.27 -18.86 16.79
CA LYS A 416 -19.06 -18.33 17.43
C LYS A 416 -19.06 -16.80 17.48
N THR A 417 -19.49 -16.14 16.41
CA THR A 417 -19.60 -14.67 16.39
C THR A 417 -20.71 -14.12 17.31
N ARG A 418 -21.71 -14.94 17.65
CA ARG A 418 -22.78 -14.65 18.62
C ARG A 418 -22.45 -15.09 20.06
N GLY A 419 -21.19 -15.43 20.33
CA GLY A 419 -20.70 -15.74 21.67
C GLY A 419 -20.82 -17.21 22.07
N PHE A 420 -21.01 -18.13 21.12
CA PHE A 420 -21.07 -19.56 21.39
C PHE A 420 -19.76 -20.24 20.94
N PRO A 421 -18.68 -20.21 21.74
CA PRO A 421 -17.37 -20.70 21.31
C PRO A 421 -17.33 -22.21 21.09
N ASP A 422 -18.11 -22.94 21.90
CA ASP A 422 -18.18 -24.39 21.92
C ASP A 422 -19.30 -24.95 21.03
N ALA A 423 -19.89 -24.11 20.16
CA ALA A 423 -20.94 -24.53 19.25
C ALA A 423 -20.46 -25.69 18.37
N ARG A 424 -21.20 -26.80 18.40
CA ARG A 424 -20.97 -27.99 17.57
C ARG A 424 -22.17 -28.19 16.67
N VAL A 425 -21.90 -28.63 15.45
CA VAL A 425 -22.93 -28.86 14.45
C VAL A 425 -22.72 -30.25 13.86
N ASN A 426 -23.74 -31.08 13.87
CA ASN A 426 -23.69 -32.41 13.27
C ASN A 426 -24.67 -32.47 12.12
N LEU A 427 -24.18 -32.83 10.93
CA LEU A 427 -25.02 -32.99 9.74
C LEU A 427 -25.40 -34.46 9.58
N ASN A 428 -26.69 -34.75 9.81
CA ASN A 428 -27.27 -36.06 9.62
C ASN A 428 -28.14 -36.10 8.35
N PHE A 429 -28.28 -37.29 7.79
CA PHE A 429 -29.03 -37.50 6.56
C PHE A 429 -30.08 -38.58 6.74
N PHE A 430 -31.31 -38.29 6.31
CA PHE A 430 -32.43 -39.23 6.35
C PHE A 430 -32.89 -39.56 4.93
N PRO A 431 -32.44 -40.71 4.36
CA PRO A 431 -32.81 -41.10 3.00
C PRO A 431 -34.31 -41.41 2.88
N GLN A 432 -34.92 -40.92 1.81
CA GLN A 432 -36.30 -41.19 1.41
C GLN A 432 -36.31 -41.52 -0.09
N GLY A 433 -36.09 -42.80 -0.41
CA GLY A 433 -35.98 -43.28 -1.79
C GLY A 433 -34.81 -42.61 -2.54
N LYS A 434 -35.12 -41.77 -3.54
CA LYS A 434 -34.12 -41.01 -4.34
C LYS A 434 -33.81 -39.62 -3.77
N THR A 435 -34.46 -39.25 -2.67
CA THR A 435 -34.27 -37.97 -1.99
C THR A 435 -33.64 -38.18 -0.63
N VAL A 436 -33.06 -37.13 -0.08
CA VAL A 436 -32.55 -37.11 1.29
C VAL A 436 -33.00 -35.83 1.97
N ARG A 437 -33.32 -35.94 3.26
CA ARG A 437 -33.48 -34.79 4.13
C ARG A 437 -32.19 -34.59 4.90
N ALA A 438 -31.64 -33.38 4.83
CA ALA A 438 -30.44 -33.01 5.55
C ALA A 438 -30.86 -32.34 6.85
N HIS A 439 -30.31 -32.79 7.96
CA HIS A 439 -30.71 -32.35 9.27
C HIS A 439 -29.50 -31.95 10.08
N PHE A 440 -29.39 -30.67 10.38
CA PHE A 440 -28.35 -30.13 11.24
C PHE A 440 -28.81 -30.21 12.69
N PHE A 441 -28.06 -30.94 13.51
CA PHE A 441 -28.18 -30.91 14.96
C PHE A 441 -27.15 -29.92 15.49
N ILE A 442 -27.61 -28.83 16.10
CA ILE A 442 -26.77 -27.80 16.69
C ILE A 442 -26.74 -28.00 18.20
N GLU A 443 -25.55 -28.20 18.74
CA GLU A 443 -25.29 -28.03 20.17
C GLU A 443 -24.67 -26.64 20.33
N GLU A 444 -25.48 -25.66 20.73
CA GLU A 444 -25.02 -24.27 20.81
C GLU A 444 -23.90 -24.11 21.85
N GLY A 445 -23.93 -24.92 22.90
CA GLY A 445 -23.07 -24.74 24.06
C GLY A 445 -23.49 -23.51 24.86
N ALA A 446 -22.63 -23.06 25.76
CA ALA A 446 -22.93 -21.94 26.61
C ALA A 446 -22.61 -20.60 25.92
N GLN A 447 -23.51 -19.62 26.07
CA GLN A 447 -23.29 -18.29 25.51
C GLN A 447 -22.39 -17.45 26.41
N GLU A 448 -21.20 -17.15 25.94
CA GLU A 448 -20.23 -16.30 26.62
C GLU A 448 -20.52 -14.82 26.36
N LYS A 449 -20.59 -14.04 27.45
CA LYS A 449 -20.86 -12.59 27.41
C LYS A 449 -19.76 -11.80 28.09
N ILE A 450 -19.66 -10.55 27.67
CA ILE A 450 -18.80 -9.56 28.29
C ILE A 450 -19.60 -8.89 29.41
N GLU A 451 -19.20 -9.09 30.66
CA GLU A 451 -19.78 -8.37 31.79
C GLU A 451 -19.32 -6.92 31.79
N LYS A 452 -18.00 -6.74 31.68
CA LYS A 452 -17.34 -5.47 31.91
C LYS A 452 -16.19 -5.29 30.97
N ILE A 453 -16.04 -4.06 30.47
CA ILE A 453 -14.88 -3.63 29.71
C ILE A 453 -14.22 -2.52 30.49
N SER A 454 -12.96 -2.72 30.84
CA SER A 454 -12.19 -1.69 31.52
C SER A 454 -10.89 -1.42 30.80
N PHE A 455 -10.42 -0.18 30.97
CA PHE A 455 -9.17 0.30 30.40
C PHE A 455 -8.25 0.73 31.53
N GLU A 456 -7.00 0.28 31.45
CA GLU A 456 -5.90 0.65 32.33
C GLU A 456 -4.81 1.38 31.54
N GLY A 457 -4.07 2.27 32.22
CA GLY A 457 -3.00 3.05 31.59
C GLY A 457 -3.47 4.15 30.64
N THR A 458 -4.70 4.65 30.84
CA THR A 458 -5.34 5.68 30.01
C THR A 458 -5.09 7.09 30.56
N ASN A 459 -3.99 7.72 30.15
CA ASN A 459 -3.65 9.09 30.55
C ASN A 459 -3.92 10.12 29.44
N LEU A 460 -3.88 9.71 28.17
CA LEU A 460 -4.05 10.61 27.02
C LEU A 460 -5.50 10.72 26.56
N PHE A 461 -6.32 9.69 26.76
CA PHE A 461 -7.73 9.67 26.35
C PHE A 461 -8.62 9.05 27.43
N SER A 462 -9.85 9.56 27.54
CA SER A 462 -10.82 9.05 28.51
C SER A 462 -11.32 7.66 28.13
N LYS A 463 -11.75 6.89 29.13
CA LYS A 463 -12.27 5.53 28.93
C LYS A 463 -13.49 5.51 28.02
N GLU A 464 -14.38 6.49 28.15
CA GLU A 464 -15.59 6.61 27.32
C GLU A 464 -15.25 6.86 25.85
N THR A 465 -14.16 7.59 25.60
CA THR A 465 -13.70 7.87 24.23
C THR A 465 -13.19 6.59 23.57
N LEU A 466 -12.42 5.78 24.31
CA LEU A 466 -11.87 4.51 23.83
C LEU A 466 -12.96 3.45 23.64
N LEU A 467 -13.93 3.40 24.56
CA LEU A 467 -15.08 2.51 24.47
C LEU A 467 -15.88 2.72 23.17
N LYS A 468 -16.01 3.97 22.70
CA LYS A 468 -16.67 4.29 21.42
C LYS A 468 -15.92 3.83 20.16
N GLN A 469 -14.67 3.41 20.28
CA GLN A 469 -13.85 3.00 19.12
C GLN A 469 -13.89 1.49 18.84
N ILE A 470 -14.35 0.72 19.82
CA ILE A 470 -14.39 -0.74 19.75
C ILE A 470 -15.81 -1.22 19.41
N SER A 471 -15.92 -2.42 18.85
CA SER A 471 -17.21 -3.07 18.58
C SER A 471 -17.71 -3.85 19.78
N SER A 472 -16.82 -4.34 20.64
CA SER A 472 -17.22 -5.00 21.88
C SER A 472 -17.75 -3.98 22.89
N PHE A 473 -18.85 -4.32 23.56
CA PHE A 473 -19.49 -3.51 24.57
C PHE A 473 -19.93 -4.38 25.75
N GLU A 474 -20.16 -3.75 26.91
CA GLU A 474 -20.65 -4.42 28.12
C GLU A 474 -22.06 -4.99 27.89
N GLY A 475 -22.28 -6.24 28.28
CA GLY A 475 -23.47 -7.03 27.96
C GLY A 475 -23.45 -7.69 26.58
N GLY A 476 -22.49 -7.33 25.71
CA GLY A 476 -22.32 -7.93 24.38
C GLY A 476 -21.69 -9.33 24.41
N PHE A 477 -21.57 -9.95 23.23
CA PHE A 477 -21.01 -11.29 23.09
C PHE A 477 -19.49 -11.30 23.24
N PHE A 478 -18.98 -12.30 23.95
CA PHE A 478 -17.55 -12.54 24.04
C PHE A 478 -17.09 -13.37 22.84
N TYR A 479 -16.27 -12.76 21.97
CA TYR A 479 -15.64 -13.45 20.85
C TYR A 479 -14.22 -12.91 20.66
N GLN A 480 -13.22 -13.73 20.97
CA GLN A 480 -11.82 -13.30 21.01
C GLN A 480 -11.31 -12.63 19.72
N PRO A 481 -11.66 -13.10 18.50
CA PRO A 481 -11.27 -12.42 17.27
C PRO A 481 -11.83 -10.99 17.14
N ASN A 482 -12.98 -10.68 17.75
CA ASN A 482 -13.46 -9.29 17.82
C ASN A 482 -12.58 -8.44 18.73
N LEU A 483 -12.07 -8.99 19.84
CA LEU A 483 -11.14 -8.28 20.72
C LEU A 483 -9.82 -7.94 20.01
N GLN A 484 -9.32 -8.83 19.16
CA GLN A 484 -8.15 -8.54 18.33
C GLN A 484 -8.41 -7.38 17.36
N LYS A 485 -9.56 -7.40 16.67
CA LYS A 485 -9.99 -6.27 15.81
C LYS A 485 -10.15 -4.98 16.61
N ASP A 486 -10.62 -5.07 17.84
CA ASP A 486 -10.78 -3.92 18.73
C ASP A 486 -9.44 -3.35 19.20
N MET A 487 -8.45 -4.20 19.50
CA MET A 487 -7.08 -3.77 19.76
C MET A 487 -6.47 -3.05 18.54
N GLU A 488 -6.73 -3.54 17.33
CA GLU A 488 -6.31 -2.88 16.08
C GLU A 488 -7.03 -1.53 15.89
N ARG A 489 -8.34 -1.45 16.14
CA ARG A 489 -9.10 -0.19 16.07
C ARG A 489 -8.58 0.84 17.07
N LEU A 490 -8.32 0.42 18.31
CA LEU A 490 -7.71 1.27 19.34
C LEU A 490 -6.30 1.69 18.94
N GLY A 491 -5.46 0.76 18.49
CA GLY A 491 -4.11 1.06 18.02
C GLY A 491 -4.12 2.12 16.91
N ASN A 492 -4.97 1.92 15.90
CA ASN A 492 -5.20 2.88 14.83
C ASN A 492 -5.71 4.22 15.36
N PHE A 493 -6.59 4.23 16.36
CA PHE A 493 -7.09 5.45 17.00
C PHE A 493 -5.97 6.28 17.66
N TYR A 494 -5.05 5.65 18.40
CA TYR A 494 -3.87 6.30 19.00
C TYR A 494 -2.90 6.80 17.94
N LEU A 495 -2.61 5.95 16.96
CA LEU A 495 -1.76 6.27 15.83
C LEU A 495 -2.31 7.46 15.02
N ASN A 496 -3.63 7.55 14.85
CA ASN A 496 -4.32 8.66 14.18
C ASN A 496 -4.33 9.96 14.97
N ARG A 497 -3.91 9.93 16.23
CA ARG A 497 -3.67 11.10 17.08
C ARG A 497 -2.18 11.38 17.33
N GLY A 498 -1.32 10.69 16.58
CA GLY A 498 0.13 10.92 16.59
C GLY A 498 0.85 10.31 17.79
N VAL A 499 0.19 9.41 18.52
CA VAL A 499 0.80 8.66 19.61
C VAL A 499 1.51 7.44 19.01
N ARG A 500 2.81 7.29 19.29
CA ARG A 500 3.63 6.18 18.77
C ARG A 500 4.25 5.38 19.91
N GLY A 501 4.42 4.08 19.68
CA GLY A 501 4.87 3.14 20.71
C GLY A 501 3.77 2.77 21.71
N THR A 502 2.50 2.97 21.37
CA THR A 502 1.38 2.46 22.18
C THR A 502 1.35 0.95 22.06
N GLU A 503 1.48 0.27 23.19
CA GLU A 503 1.25 -1.17 23.30
C GLU A 503 -0.12 -1.39 23.93
N ILE A 504 -0.97 -2.16 23.26
CA ILE A 504 -2.29 -2.52 23.76
C ILE A 504 -2.28 -4.03 23.97
N ARG A 505 -2.71 -4.47 25.16
CA ARG A 505 -2.90 -5.88 25.46
C ARG A 505 -4.28 -6.05 26.08
N ALA A 506 -5.03 -7.04 25.62
CA ALA A 506 -6.25 -7.46 26.27
C ALA A 506 -5.92 -8.60 27.25
N ARG A 507 -6.27 -8.41 28.53
CA ARG A 507 -6.32 -9.48 29.51
C ARG A 507 -7.79 -9.85 29.70
N ILE A 508 -8.07 -11.14 29.64
CA ILE A 508 -9.41 -11.69 29.81
C ILE A 508 -9.44 -12.35 31.17
N GLU A 509 -10.42 -12.00 31.99
CA GLU A 509 -10.69 -12.69 33.25
C GLU A 509 -12.08 -13.33 33.18
N ARG A 510 -12.12 -14.65 33.40
CA ARG A 510 -13.37 -15.37 33.57
C ARG A 510 -13.91 -15.10 34.98
N LYS A 511 -15.07 -14.46 35.09
CA LYS A 511 -15.73 -14.14 36.38
C LYS A 511 -16.71 -15.22 36.80
N ALA A 512 -17.41 -15.79 35.84
CA ALA A 512 -18.22 -17.00 35.98
C ALA A 512 -18.04 -17.85 34.72
N GLU A 513 -18.65 -19.03 34.69
CA GLU A 513 -18.50 -20.01 33.60
C GLU A 513 -18.62 -19.39 32.20
N ASN A 514 -19.60 -18.49 32.00
CA ASN A 514 -19.91 -17.88 30.69
C ASN A 514 -19.81 -16.35 30.70
N LEU A 515 -19.10 -15.79 31.70
CA LEU A 515 -19.08 -14.36 31.92
C LEU A 515 -17.65 -13.86 32.08
N PHE A 516 -17.28 -12.94 31.19
CA PHE A 516 -15.90 -12.47 31.07
C PHE A 516 -15.82 -10.97 31.30
N SER A 517 -14.82 -10.58 32.08
CA SER A 517 -14.37 -9.20 32.15
C SER A 517 -13.16 -9.03 31.22
N VAL A 518 -13.20 -8.02 30.36
CA VAL A 518 -12.09 -7.69 29.45
C VAL A 518 -11.37 -6.45 29.96
N PHE A 519 -10.07 -6.58 30.18
CA PHE A 519 -9.19 -5.52 30.65
C PHE A 519 -8.21 -5.15 29.53
N PHE A 520 -8.40 -3.99 28.94
CA PHE A 520 -7.43 -3.43 28.00
C PHE A 520 -6.34 -2.70 28.79
N SER A 521 -5.17 -3.33 28.91
CA SER A 521 -3.96 -2.69 29.43
C SER A 521 -3.30 -1.92 28.29
N ILE A 522 -3.32 -0.60 28.40
CA ILE A 522 -2.76 0.30 27.40
C ILE A 522 -1.51 0.93 28.00
N LYS A 523 -0.34 0.55 27.50
CA LYS A 523 0.88 1.30 27.73
C LYS A 523 0.94 2.38 26.66
N GLU A 524 0.41 3.55 27.01
CA GLU A 524 0.36 4.67 26.08
C GLU A 524 1.77 5.07 25.62
N GLY A 525 1.88 5.21 24.31
CA GLY A 525 3.08 5.75 23.71
C GLY A 525 3.22 7.25 23.96
N LYS A 526 4.18 7.86 23.29
CA LYS A 526 4.37 9.31 23.35
C LYS A 526 3.75 9.94 22.12
N LYS A 527 3.17 11.13 22.28
CA LYS A 527 2.84 11.98 21.14
C LYS A 527 4.16 12.38 20.48
N VAL A 528 4.42 11.84 19.30
CA VAL A 528 5.65 12.16 18.57
C VAL A 528 5.36 13.12 17.45
N LYS A 529 6.28 14.07 17.30
CA LYS A 529 6.34 14.93 16.14
C LYS A 529 7.37 14.38 15.18
N ILE A 530 7.19 14.67 13.91
CA ILE A 530 8.13 14.30 12.87
C ILE A 530 9.32 15.24 12.98
N ASP A 531 10.45 14.75 13.49
CA ASP A 531 11.70 15.52 13.57
C ASP A 531 12.26 15.82 12.18
N ARG A 532 12.31 14.79 11.33
CA ARG A 532 12.82 14.88 9.97
C ARG A 532 12.11 13.88 9.08
N ILE A 533 11.99 14.22 7.80
CA ILE A 533 11.53 13.30 6.77
C ILE A 533 12.74 12.95 5.93
N VAL A 534 13.20 11.70 6.03
CA VAL A 534 14.29 11.15 5.21
C VAL A 534 13.66 10.40 4.05
N ILE A 535 14.17 10.65 2.85
CA ILE A 535 13.70 10.02 1.62
C ILE A 535 14.91 9.32 1.02
N ILE A 536 14.76 8.02 0.73
CA ILE A 536 15.80 7.11 0.26
C ILE A 536 15.19 6.31 -0.90
N GLY A 537 16.03 5.86 -1.84
CA GLY A 537 15.59 5.09 -3.01
C GLY A 537 14.96 5.95 -4.12
N ASN A 538 14.91 7.27 -3.95
CA ASN A 538 14.43 8.21 -4.95
C ASN A 538 15.52 8.58 -5.97
N ILE A 539 16.11 7.57 -6.63
CA ILE A 539 17.24 7.74 -7.56
C ILE A 539 16.87 8.72 -8.69
N ASP A 540 15.71 8.48 -9.33
CA ASP A 540 15.26 9.26 -10.49
C ASP A 540 14.12 10.24 -10.16
N THR A 541 13.69 10.32 -8.89
CA THR A 541 12.57 11.16 -8.47
C THR A 541 13.04 12.26 -7.54
N LYS A 542 12.76 13.53 -7.91
CA LYS A 542 13.17 14.68 -7.11
C LYS A 542 12.53 14.64 -5.72
N ARG A 543 13.31 14.93 -4.67
CA ARG A 543 12.85 14.93 -3.27
C ARG A 543 11.55 15.72 -3.07
N ARG A 544 11.41 16.89 -3.72
CA ARG A 544 10.19 17.73 -3.68
C ARG A 544 8.93 17.02 -4.19
N THR A 545 9.08 16.16 -5.19
CA THR A 545 8.00 15.37 -5.82
C THR A 545 7.45 14.34 -4.84
N ILE A 546 8.28 13.84 -3.93
CA ILE A 546 7.85 12.97 -2.84
C ILE A 546 7.24 13.80 -1.71
N ILE A 547 7.92 14.87 -1.27
CA ILE A 547 7.45 15.73 -0.16
C ILE A 547 6.04 16.29 -0.42
N ARG A 548 5.68 16.64 -1.66
CA ARG A 548 4.34 17.18 -1.98
C ARG A 548 3.20 16.17 -1.80
N GLU A 549 3.49 14.87 -1.92
CA GLU A 549 2.49 13.83 -1.70
C GLU A 549 2.39 13.42 -0.24
N LEU A 550 3.40 13.76 0.56
CA LEU A 550 3.34 13.58 1.99
C LEU A 550 2.27 14.51 2.58
N ARG A 551 1.33 13.90 3.29
CA ARG A 551 0.35 14.59 4.13
C ARG A 551 0.88 14.91 5.52
N VAL A 552 2.14 14.58 5.74
CA VAL A 552 2.85 14.82 6.98
C VAL A 552 3.97 15.83 6.77
N LYS A 553 4.25 16.65 7.78
CA LYS A 553 5.32 17.66 7.73
C LYS A 553 6.22 17.55 8.95
N VAL A 554 7.45 18.02 8.79
CA VAL A 554 8.37 18.21 9.92
C VAL A 554 7.73 19.15 10.95
N GLY A 555 7.82 18.76 12.23
CA GLY A 555 7.21 19.45 13.36
C GLY A 555 5.73 19.09 13.62
N GLU A 556 5.04 18.43 12.70
CA GLU A 556 3.66 17.95 12.92
C GLU A 556 3.64 16.62 13.66
N TYR A 557 2.52 16.33 14.33
CA TYR A 557 2.28 15.00 14.90
C TYR A 557 2.21 13.95 13.80
N ALA A 558 2.85 12.80 14.05
CA ALA A 558 2.92 11.69 13.09
C ALA A 558 1.60 10.90 13.03
N LEU A 559 0.53 11.51 12.49
CA LEU A 559 -0.79 10.87 12.38
C LEU A 559 -0.77 9.74 11.35
N TYR A 560 -1.22 8.55 11.74
CA TYR A 560 -1.15 7.37 10.86
C TYR A 560 -2.02 7.45 9.60
N GLU A 561 -3.25 7.97 9.67
CA GLU A 561 -4.02 8.22 8.44
C GLU A 561 -3.28 9.12 7.47
N ARG A 562 -2.57 10.15 7.95
CA ARG A 562 -1.76 11.02 7.08
C ARG A 562 -0.58 10.27 6.50
N ILE A 563 0.08 9.39 7.26
CA ILE A 563 1.17 8.55 6.73
C ILE A 563 0.62 7.57 5.69
N ARG A 564 -0.50 6.90 5.97
CA ARG A 564 -1.14 5.95 5.05
C ARG A 564 -1.66 6.64 3.80
N GLU A 565 -2.23 7.83 3.93
CA GLU A 565 -2.60 8.67 2.79
C GLU A 565 -1.37 9.08 2.00
N SER A 566 -0.27 9.46 2.67
CA SER A 566 1.02 9.75 2.01
C SER A 566 1.49 8.55 1.19
N LYS A 567 1.48 7.34 1.78
CA LYS A 567 1.84 6.09 1.11
C LYS A 567 0.93 5.83 -0.08
N ARG A 568 -0.39 5.85 0.11
CA ARG A 568 -1.37 5.66 -0.98
C ARG A 568 -1.20 6.69 -2.10
N ARG A 569 -0.92 7.95 -1.76
CA ARG A 569 -0.69 9.01 -2.76
C ARG A 569 0.59 8.75 -3.54
N LEU A 570 1.67 8.34 -2.86
CA LEU A 570 2.92 7.95 -3.51
C LEU A 570 2.76 6.69 -4.38
N GLU A 571 2.07 5.65 -3.91
CA GLU A 571 1.75 4.45 -4.70
C GLU A 571 0.87 4.79 -5.91
N LYS A 572 -0.14 5.65 -5.72
CA LYS A 572 -1.00 6.16 -6.80
C LYS A 572 -0.25 7.01 -7.82
N LEU A 573 0.94 7.52 -7.51
CA LEU A 573 1.76 8.17 -8.54
C LEU A 573 2.23 7.16 -9.60
N GLY A 574 2.27 5.86 -9.29
CA GLY A 574 2.71 4.81 -10.21
C GLY A 574 4.20 4.87 -10.59
N ILE A 575 4.97 5.77 -9.97
CA ILE A 575 6.38 6.02 -10.28
C ILE A 575 7.35 5.26 -9.35
N PHE A 576 6.84 4.47 -8.41
CA PHE A 576 7.63 3.68 -7.47
C PHE A 576 7.20 2.21 -7.56
N THR A 577 8.17 1.31 -7.69
CA THR A 577 7.93 -0.15 -7.67
C THR A 577 7.40 -0.60 -6.31
N GLU A 578 7.88 0.02 -5.23
CA GLU A 578 7.45 -0.24 -3.86
C GLU A 578 7.55 1.04 -3.02
N VAL A 579 6.56 1.30 -2.16
CA VAL A 579 6.57 2.42 -1.22
C VAL A 579 6.47 1.91 0.22
N LYS A 580 7.49 2.22 1.01
CA LYS A 580 7.54 1.98 2.47
C LYS A 580 7.74 3.34 3.17
N ILE A 581 6.94 3.61 4.21
CA ILE A 581 7.02 4.84 5.03
C ILE A 581 7.15 4.45 6.49
#